data_AF-A0A0V0H3U0-F1
#
_entry.id   AF-A0A0V0H3U0-F1
#
_cell.length_a   1.000
_cell.length_b   1.000
_cell.length_c   1.000
_cell.angle_alpha   90.00
_cell.angle_beta   90.00
_cell.angle_gamma   90.00
#
_symmetry.space_group_name_H-M   'P 1'
#
loop_
_entity.id
_entity.type
_entity.pdbx_description
1 polymer ?
#
loop_
_entity_poly.entity_id
_entity_poly.type
_entity_poly.pdbx_seq_one_letter_code
_entity_poly.pdbx_strand_id
1 'polypeptide(L)'
;MFVSDDTQHPETAQIHEKMRKLLAEIKPLGYIPDTASVLHDVEQEQQEGYLSYHSEKLAVAYALMKTPSQAPIHVIKNLRICDDCHSALKLISKVTMRVIVVRDVNRFHSFQNGSCSCADYW
;
A
#
# COMPACT_ATOMS: atom_id res chain seq x y z
N MET A 1 11.19 7.04 7.99
CA MET A 1 10.37 7.86 7.07
C MET A 1 10.53 7.23 5.70
N PHE A 2 9.44 6.93 4.99
CA PHE A 2 9.52 6.38 3.63
C PHE A 2 9.26 7.52 2.66
N VAL A 3 10.18 7.78 1.73
CA VAL A 3 10.06 8.79 0.68
C VAL A 3 10.13 8.05 -0.65
N SER A 4 9.36 8.50 -1.65
CA SER A 4 9.45 7.95 -3.01
C SER A 4 10.91 8.06 -3.49
N ASP A 5 11.46 6.95 -4.01
CA ASP A 5 12.86 6.81 -4.48
C ASP A 5 13.95 6.71 -3.38
N ASP A 6 13.57 6.59 -2.10
CA ASP A 6 14.53 6.34 -1.01
C ASP A 6 14.88 4.84 -0.90
N THR A 7 16.12 4.50 -1.23
CA THR A 7 16.67 3.14 -1.16
C THR A 7 17.41 2.84 0.15
N GLN A 8 17.51 3.81 1.07
CA GLN A 8 18.44 3.76 2.20
C GLN A 8 17.89 3.10 3.48
N HIS A 9 16.69 2.51 3.47
CA HIS A 9 16.20 1.79 4.64
C HIS A 9 17.01 0.50 4.86
N PRO A 10 17.57 0.24 6.06
CA PRO A 10 18.40 -0.95 6.31
C PRO A 10 17.63 -2.28 6.07
N GLU A 11 16.30 -2.20 6.12
CA GLU A 11 15.41 -3.34 5.93
C GLU A 11 14.67 -3.33 4.57
N THR A 12 15.08 -2.50 3.59
CA THR A 12 14.42 -2.38 2.27
C THR A 12 14.11 -3.74 1.64
N ALA A 13 15.08 -4.67 1.63
CA ALA A 13 14.90 -6.01 1.07
C ALA A 13 13.76 -6.79 1.75
N GLN A 14 13.65 -6.70 3.08
CA GLN A 14 12.63 -7.40 3.85
C GLN A 14 11.25 -6.76 3.66
N ILE A 15 11.21 -5.42 3.55
CA ILE A 15 9.97 -4.68 3.28
C ILE A 15 9.46 -5.01 1.88
N HIS A 16 10.34 -5.04 0.87
CA HIS A 16 9.98 -5.40 -0.50
C HIS A 16 9.49 -6.84 -0.58
N GLU A 17 10.17 -7.77 0.11
CA GLU A 17 9.73 -9.17 0.19
C GLU A 17 8.38 -9.31 0.88
N LYS A 18 8.16 -8.59 2.00
CA LYS A 18 6.85 -8.56 2.66
C LYS A 18 5.79 -8.01 1.73
N MET A 19 6.11 -6.98 0.96
CA MET A 19 5.16 -6.39 0.03
C MET A 19 4.81 -7.33 -1.12
N ARG A 20 5.80 -7.99 -1.74
CA ARG A 20 5.55 -9.01 -2.77
C ARG A 20 4.59 -10.09 -2.27
N LYS A 21 4.77 -10.57 -1.04
CA LYS A 21 3.85 -11.55 -0.41
C LYS A 21 2.44 -11.00 -0.27
N LEU A 22 2.29 -9.78 0.23
CA LEU A 22 0.98 -9.14 0.36
C LEU A 22 0.29 -8.98 -1.00
N LEU A 23 1.00 -8.52 -2.03
CA LEU A 23 0.47 -8.38 -3.38
C LEU A 23 0.03 -9.72 -3.96
N ALA A 24 0.81 -10.78 -3.76
CA ALA A 24 0.44 -12.14 -4.16
C ALA A 24 -0.81 -12.66 -3.43
N GLU A 25 -0.99 -12.33 -2.14
CA GLU A 25 -2.16 -12.70 -1.34
C GLU A 25 -3.45 -11.97 -1.78
N ILE A 26 -3.34 -10.70 -2.18
CA ILE A 26 -4.51 -9.89 -2.57
C ILE A 26 -4.89 -10.03 -4.05
N LYS A 27 -3.95 -10.44 -4.92
CA LYS A 27 -4.20 -10.69 -6.36
C LYS A 27 -5.41 -11.62 -6.60
N PRO A 28 -5.54 -12.80 -5.96
CA PRO A 28 -6.72 -13.65 -6.14
C PRO A 28 -8.01 -13.08 -5.55
N LEU A 29 -7.93 -12.02 -4.73
CA LEU A 29 -9.09 -11.31 -4.17
C LEU A 29 -9.60 -10.18 -5.09
N GLY A 30 -9.02 -10.04 -6.29
CA GLY A 30 -9.40 -9.03 -7.28
C GLY A 30 -8.53 -7.78 -7.26
N TYR A 31 -7.34 -7.83 -6.66
CA TYR A 31 -6.38 -6.73 -6.80
C TYR A 31 -5.82 -6.69 -8.23
N ILE A 32 -6.01 -5.55 -8.89
CA ILE A 32 -5.47 -5.26 -10.22
C ILE A 32 -4.63 -3.97 -10.07
N PRO A 33 -3.29 -4.02 -10.26
CA PRO A 33 -2.46 -2.83 -10.23
C PRO A 33 -2.89 -1.84 -11.31
N ASP A 34 -2.98 -0.55 -10.99
CA ASP A 34 -3.30 0.48 -11.97
C ASP A 34 -2.08 0.83 -12.84
N THR A 35 -1.80 -0.02 -13.82
CA THR A 35 -0.67 0.16 -14.75
C THR A 35 -0.88 1.31 -15.74
N ALA A 36 -2.04 1.98 -15.74
CA ALA A 36 -2.36 3.01 -16.72
C ALA A 36 -1.64 4.36 -16.48
N SER A 37 -1.17 4.61 -15.25
CA SER A 37 -0.54 5.88 -14.88
C SER A 37 0.99 5.92 -15.03
N VAL A 38 1.64 4.80 -15.38
CA VAL A 38 3.10 4.76 -15.54
C VAL A 38 3.43 4.98 -17.03
N LEU A 39 4.19 6.03 -17.31
CA LEU A 39 4.63 6.51 -18.64
C LEU A 39 4.72 5.41 -19.71
N HIS A 40 4.22 5.71 -20.91
CA HIS A 40 4.05 4.82 -22.07
C HIS A 40 5.30 4.11 -22.61
N ASP A 41 6.48 4.26 -22.00
CA ASP A 41 7.78 3.78 -22.51
C ASP A 41 8.56 2.92 -21.50
N VAL A 42 7.88 2.26 -20.55
CA VAL A 42 8.54 1.35 -19.59
C VAL A 42 7.91 -0.04 -19.67
N GLU A 43 8.73 -1.09 -19.68
CA GLU A 43 8.29 -2.48 -19.71
C GLU A 43 7.29 -2.78 -18.58
N GLN A 44 6.27 -3.62 -18.83
CA GLN A 44 5.19 -3.90 -17.87
C GLN A 44 5.70 -4.37 -16.50
N GLU A 45 6.79 -5.14 -16.43
CA GLU A 45 7.40 -5.58 -15.17
C GLU A 45 8.00 -4.40 -14.37
N GLN A 46 8.50 -3.38 -15.04
CA GLN A 46 9.04 -2.16 -14.40
C GLN A 46 7.90 -1.23 -13.94
N GLN A 47 6.78 -1.20 -14.67
CA GLN A 47 5.56 -0.47 -14.27
C GLN A 47 4.89 -1.12 -13.05
N GLU A 48 4.77 -2.46 -13.04
CA GLU A 48 4.31 -3.22 -11.86
C GLU A 48 5.23 -3.00 -10.66
N GLY A 49 6.55 -2.91 -10.87
CA GLY A 49 7.52 -2.54 -9.85
C GLY A 49 7.23 -1.15 -9.25
N TYR A 50 7.07 -0.12 -10.07
CA TYR A 50 6.88 1.26 -9.58
C TYR A 50 5.65 1.40 -8.67
N LEU A 51 4.51 0.83 -9.09
CA LEU A 51 3.26 0.85 -8.32
C LEU A 51 3.31 -0.06 -7.08
N SER A 52 4.06 -1.16 -7.14
CA SER A 52 4.24 -2.06 -6.01
C SER A 52 4.98 -1.41 -4.85
N TYR A 53 5.81 -0.39 -5.12
CA TYR A 53 6.71 0.22 -4.17
C TYR A 53 6.36 1.68 -3.82
N HIS A 54 5.11 2.10 -4.01
CA HIS A 54 4.63 3.36 -3.45
C HIS A 54 4.90 3.43 -1.94
N SER A 55 5.24 4.62 -1.46
CA SER A 55 5.67 4.86 -0.08
C SER A 55 4.64 4.38 0.97
N GLU A 56 3.36 4.49 0.68
CA GLU A 56 2.24 4.11 1.53
C GLU A 56 2.19 2.60 1.72
N LYS A 57 2.35 1.90 0.59
CA LYS A 57 2.42 0.46 0.47
C LYS A 57 3.62 -0.09 1.27
N LEU A 58 4.80 0.50 1.08
CA LEU A 58 6.00 0.15 1.85
C LEU A 58 5.86 0.44 3.35
N ALA A 59 5.27 1.59 3.71
CA ALA A 59 5.03 1.95 5.11
C ALA A 59 4.11 0.95 5.81
N VAL A 60 3.04 0.49 5.14
CA VAL A 60 2.14 -0.54 5.67
C VAL A 60 2.85 -1.89 5.78
N ALA A 61 3.63 -2.30 4.78
CA ALA A 61 4.41 -3.53 4.83
C ALA A 61 5.38 -3.53 6.02
N TYR A 62 6.11 -2.43 6.22
CA TYR A 62 6.99 -2.25 7.35
C TYR A 62 6.25 -2.27 8.69
N ALA A 63 5.12 -1.54 8.80
CA ALA A 63 4.32 -1.53 10.01
C ALA A 63 3.80 -2.93 10.37
N LEU A 64 3.37 -3.73 9.39
CA LEU A 64 2.97 -5.12 9.60
C LEU A 64 4.10 -6.00 10.13
N MET A 65 5.35 -5.73 9.75
CA MET A 65 6.52 -6.46 10.26
C MET A 65 6.86 -6.10 11.70
N LYS A 66 6.67 -4.82 12.08
CA LYS A 66 7.15 -4.28 13.36
C LYS A 66 6.11 -4.24 14.47
N THR A 67 4.83 -4.43 14.15
CA THR A 67 3.74 -4.32 15.13
C THR A 67 3.08 -5.67 15.38
N PRO A 68 2.64 -5.94 16.63
CA PRO A 68 1.97 -7.19 16.98
C PRO A 68 0.72 -7.44 16.13
N SER A 69 0.34 -8.72 15.97
CA SER A 69 -0.89 -9.09 15.28
C SER A 69 -2.09 -8.32 15.83
N GLN A 70 -3.00 -7.89 14.95
CA GLN A 70 -4.20 -7.09 15.26
C GLN A 70 -3.97 -5.62 15.69
N ALA A 71 -2.73 -5.19 15.96
CA ALA A 71 -2.48 -3.78 16.27
C ALA A 71 -2.81 -2.89 15.05
N PRO A 72 -3.53 -1.77 15.23
CA PRO A 72 -3.85 -0.86 14.14
C PRO A 72 -2.59 -0.23 13.55
N ILE A 73 -2.62 0.03 12.24
CA ILE A 73 -1.52 0.65 11.50
C ILE A 73 -1.90 2.08 11.17
N HIS A 74 -1.00 3.02 11.44
CA HIS A 74 -1.20 4.44 11.12
C HIS A 74 -0.13 4.91 10.14
N VAL A 75 -0.54 5.47 9.02
CA VAL A 75 0.34 6.07 8.00
C VAL A 75 -0.08 7.52 7.80
N ILE A 76 0.88 8.44 7.85
CA ILE A 76 0.67 9.85 7.57
C ILE A 76 1.46 10.18 6.31
N LYS A 77 0.82 10.86 5.36
CA LYS A 77 1.42 11.26 4.09
C LYS A 77 1.06 12.70 3.72
N ASN A 78 1.93 13.33 2.93
CA ASN A 78 1.79 14.71 2.48
C ASN A 78 1.22 14.83 1.05
N LEU A 79 0.74 13.73 0.47
CA LEU A 79 0.11 13.68 -0.86
C LEU A 79 -1.25 12.98 -0.77
N ARG A 80 -2.14 13.15 -1.75
CA ARG A 80 -3.41 12.39 -1.84
C ARG A 80 -3.12 10.92 -2.13
N ILE A 81 -3.86 9.99 -1.51
CA ILE A 81 -3.74 8.55 -1.85
C ILE A 81 -4.15 8.28 -3.29
N CYS A 82 -3.31 7.54 -4.02
CA CYS A 82 -3.65 7.09 -5.37
C CYS A 82 -4.59 5.88 -5.32
N ASP A 83 -5.29 5.66 -6.42
CA ASP A 83 -6.37 4.67 -6.57
C ASP A 83 -5.85 3.24 -6.37
N ASP A 84 -4.66 2.96 -6.88
CA ASP A 84 -3.96 1.70 -6.71
C ASP A 84 -3.60 1.42 -5.24
N CYS A 85 -3.03 2.40 -4.54
CA CYS A 85 -2.74 2.26 -3.11
C CYS A 85 -4.02 2.11 -2.29
N HIS A 86 -5.05 2.90 -2.61
CA HIS A 86 -6.35 2.81 -1.95
C HIS A 86 -6.95 1.40 -2.09
N SER A 87 -6.94 0.84 -3.31
CA SER A 87 -7.43 -0.50 -3.61
C SER A 87 -6.61 -1.59 -2.95
N ALA A 88 -5.27 -1.47 -2.98
CA ALA A 88 -4.39 -2.41 -2.31
C ALA A 88 -4.61 -2.43 -0.78
N LEU A 89 -4.68 -1.26 -0.14
CA LEU A 89 -4.84 -1.16 1.32
C LEU A 89 -6.18 -1.70 1.81
N LYS A 90 -7.27 -1.55 1.03
CA LYS A 90 -8.53 -2.26 1.30
C LYS A 90 -8.29 -3.76 1.42
N LEU A 91 -7.72 -4.38 0.40
CA LEU A 91 -7.54 -5.83 0.38
C LEU A 91 -6.51 -6.31 1.42
N ILE A 92 -5.45 -5.53 1.65
CA ILE A 92 -4.47 -5.79 2.71
C ILE A 92 -5.15 -5.78 4.08
N SER A 93 -6.05 -4.83 4.36
CA SER A 93 -6.81 -4.79 5.63
C SER A 93 -7.63 -6.07 5.85
N LYS A 94 -8.15 -6.66 4.77
CA LYS A 94 -8.92 -7.91 4.79
C LYS A 94 -8.05 -9.14 5.08
N VAL A 95 -6.97 -9.34 4.33
CA VAL A 95 -6.11 -10.54 4.49
C VAL A 95 -5.32 -10.52 5.79
N THR A 96 -4.93 -9.33 6.25
CA THR A 96 -4.18 -9.18 7.51
C THR A 96 -5.09 -9.07 8.73
N MET A 97 -6.41 -8.95 8.55
CA MET A 97 -7.40 -8.69 9.60
C MET A 97 -7.00 -7.48 10.48
N ARG A 98 -6.50 -6.42 9.84
CA ARG A 98 -6.03 -5.21 10.53
C ARG A 98 -6.78 -3.97 10.08
N VAL A 99 -6.95 -3.05 11.02
CA VAL A 99 -7.37 -1.68 10.71
C VAL A 99 -6.14 -0.90 10.27
N ILE A 100 -6.21 -0.29 9.09
CA ILE A 100 -5.16 0.58 8.55
C ILE A 100 -5.77 1.98 8.44
N VAL A 101 -5.16 2.96 9.08
CA VAL A 101 -5.58 4.36 9.03
C VAL A 101 -4.54 5.16 8.26
N VAL A 102 -4.94 5.77 7.16
CA VAL A 102 -4.10 6.67 6.37
C VAL A 102 -4.64 8.08 6.48
N ARG A 103 -3.80 9.01 6.97
CA ARG A 103 -4.05 10.45 6.86
C ARG A 103 -3.34 10.97 5.63
N ASP A 104 -4.10 11.43 4.66
CA ASP A 104 -3.57 12.14 3.49
C ASP A 104 -3.87 13.65 3.56
N VAL A 105 -3.56 14.39 2.50
CA VAL A 105 -3.79 15.86 2.45
C VAL A 105 -5.27 16.25 2.48
N ASN A 106 -6.16 15.36 2.05
CA ASN A 106 -7.58 15.64 1.91
C ASN A 106 -8.37 15.20 3.14
N ARG A 107 -8.10 13.98 3.64
CA ARG A 107 -8.92 13.33 4.67
C ARG A 107 -8.21 12.16 5.36
N PHE A 108 -8.92 11.58 6.31
CA PHE A 108 -8.59 10.29 6.89
C PHE A 108 -9.31 9.17 6.15
N HIS A 109 -8.56 8.12 5.83
CA HIS A 109 -9.05 6.87 5.28
C HIS A 109 -8.87 5.79 6.34
N SER A 110 -9.95 5.13 6.75
CA SER A 110 -9.90 3.95 7.61
C SER A 110 -10.24 2.74 6.76
N PHE A 111 -9.25 1.86 6.56
CA PHE A 111 -9.39 0.60 5.84
C PHE A 111 -9.63 -0.53 6.82
N GLN A 112 -10.74 -1.24 6.63
CA GLN A 112 -11.10 -2.40 7.44
C GLN A 112 -11.91 -3.39 6.61
N ASN A 113 -11.53 -4.67 6.68
CA ASN A 113 -12.25 -5.78 6.04
C ASN A 113 -12.54 -5.57 4.53
N GLY A 114 -11.62 -4.94 3.80
CA GLY A 114 -11.80 -4.72 2.36
C GLY A 114 -12.55 -3.44 1.99
N SER A 115 -12.93 -2.61 2.96
CA SER A 115 -13.65 -1.35 2.73
C SER A 115 -12.87 -0.17 3.28
N CYS A 116 -13.13 1.02 2.73
CA CYS A 116 -12.60 2.29 3.22
C CYS A 116 -13.73 3.19 3.71
N SER A 117 -13.49 3.94 4.78
CA SER A 117 -14.44 4.93 5.33
C SER A 117 -14.80 6.08 4.36
N CYS A 118 -14.05 6.27 3.28
CA CYS A 118 -14.36 7.29 2.26
C CYS A 118 -15.48 6.88 1.30
N ALA A 119 -15.98 5.64 1.39
CA ALA A 119 -17.01 5.08 0.51
C ALA A 119 -16.72 5.27 -0.99
N ASP A 120 -15.44 5.20 -1.36
CA ASP A 120 -14.98 5.36 -2.75
C ASP A 120 -15.11 6.77 -3.32
N TYR A 121 -15.24 7.78 -2.47
CA TYR A 121 -15.12 9.20 -2.81
C TYR A 121 -13.73 9.73 -2.42
N TRP A 122 -12.68 9.11 -2.97
CA TRP A 122 -11.27 9.43 -2.71
C TRP A 122 -10.85 10.77 -3.30
#